data_AF-A0A0D2NZH4-F1
#
_entry.id   AF-A0A0D2NZH4-F1
#
_cell.length_a   1.000
_cell.length_b   1.000
_cell.length_c   1.000
_cell.angle_alpha   90.00
_cell.angle_beta   90.00
_cell.angle_gamma   90.00
#
_symmetry.space_group_name_H-M   'P 1'
#
loop_
_entity.id
_entity.type
_entity.pdbx_description
1 polymer ?
#
loop_
_entity_poly.entity_id
_entity_poly.type
_entity_poly.pdbx_seq_one_letter_code
_entity_poly.pdbx_strand_id
1 'polypeptide(L)'
;SLRDHLLAALAGHPGTRTHHVHALVSTPRRTAEPFPFATPRAPRVWVQDILVLLAEEGVGDGEEKEEGGRVLTTAVSAALFLVPATASGILYISKVDTTGQARAPSPAAALVRALVGYFAHPATRPAPARGVVRHLWVHVFARAQAQYLFSGSADVAGKRPLGDVQLCAWWRRLLGRVAEGVGGAARVRMSYVLPGLSAAEAAHALGGGAAAGWAYGHPYRVEGGVPLPCPAPPAEEAGTKRKAGAGLNLGCVIPSFDDDPKARFMDEIAYTELRSPRPKRARREGDERRAALGELGAVSADEFWERMSFRQECVAGAVTGFFTLVVSGGGPAGDAAVPEAAPGQVGGQVAKRLLTMLLEGVEFSSRARAVRATATVDGAVAGLCDGSA
;
A
#
# COMPACT_ATOMS: atom_id res chain seq x y z
N SER A 1 8.46 15.91 11.82
CA SER A 1 8.76 14.59 11.25
C SER A 1 7.47 13.82 10.97
N LEU A 2 7.51 12.61 10.39
CA LEU A 2 6.31 11.74 10.27
C LEU A 2 5.73 11.44 11.65
N ARG A 3 6.58 11.09 12.64
CA ARG A 3 6.16 10.82 14.02
C ARG A 3 5.37 11.98 14.63
N ASP A 4 5.88 13.21 14.51
CA ASP A 4 5.23 14.38 15.10
C ASP A 4 3.89 14.68 14.44
N HIS A 5 3.79 14.48 13.12
CA HIS A 5 2.53 14.61 12.40
C HIS A 5 1.48 13.61 12.89
N LEU A 6 1.88 12.35 13.08
CA LEU A 6 0.99 11.30 13.60
C LEU A 6 0.55 11.60 15.04
N LEU A 7 1.47 12.02 15.90
CA LEU A 7 1.14 12.40 17.29
C LEU A 7 0.20 13.61 17.33
N ALA A 8 0.44 14.64 16.51
CA ALA A 8 -0.44 15.80 16.41
C ALA A 8 -1.84 15.41 15.94
N ALA A 9 -1.97 14.49 14.99
CA ALA A 9 -3.26 13.99 14.54
C ALA A 9 -3.99 13.16 15.60
N LEU A 10 -3.24 12.44 16.46
CA LEU A 10 -3.80 11.65 17.56
C LEU A 10 -4.15 12.49 18.79
N ALA A 11 -3.61 13.71 18.94
CA ALA A 11 -3.92 14.59 20.06
C ALA A 11 -5.42 14.97 20.14
N GLY A 12 -6.12 14.98 19.00
CA GLY A 12 -7.57 15.19 18.94
C GLY A 12 -8.42 13.91 19.10
N HIS A 13 -7.79 12.75 19.38
CA HIS A 13 -8.51 11.49 19.55
C HIS A 13 -9.26 11.45 20.90
N PRO A 14 -10.50 10.91 20.97
CA PRO A 14 -11.32 10.99 22.18
C PRO A 14 -10.70 10.32 23.43
N GLY A 15 -10.79 11.03 24.55
CA GLY A 15 -10.35 10.60 25.88
C GLY A 15 -8.92 11.03 26.23
N THR A 16 -8.61 11.11 27.53
CA THR A 16 -7.24 11.39 28.00
C THR A 16 -6.38 10.15 27.84
N ARG A 17 -5.42 10.20 26.91
CA ARG A 17 -4.55 9.06 26.56
C ARG A 17 -3.13 9.53 26.31
N THR A 18 -2.17 8.70 26.73
CA THR A 18 -0.76 8.86 26.33
C THR A 18 -0.47 7.94 25.15
N HIS A 19 -0.21 8.53 23.98
CA HIS A 19 0.14 7.80 22.78
C HIS A 19 1.66 7.80 22.56
N HIS A 20 2.20 6.63 22.24
CA HIS A 20 3.60 6.45 21.88
C HIS A 20 3.69 5.93 20.45
N VAL A 21 4.40 6.66 19.59
CA VAL A 21 4.52 6.32 18.17
C VAL A 21 5.98 6.09 17.80
N HIS A 22 6.26 4.91 17.25
CA HIS A 22 7.45 4.65 16.45
C HIS A 22 7.07 4.78 14.98
N ALA A 23 7.76 5.67 14.26
CA ALA A 23 7.56 5.88 12.83
C ALA A 23 8.90 5.68 12.12
N LEU A 24 9.08 4.48 11.57
CA LEU A 24 10.31 4.06 10.91
C LEU A 24 10.13 4.19 9.40
N VAL A 25 11.04 4.90 8.75
CA VAL A 25 11.09 5.04 7.30
C VAL A 25 12.48 4.66 6.84
N SER A 26 12.58 3.70 5.93
CA SER A 26 13.89 3.28 5.44
C SER A 26 14.53 4.34 4.53
N THR A 27 15.85 4.31 4.43
CA THR A 27 16.56 5.04 3.37
C THR A 27 16.09 4.55 1.98
N PRO A 28 15.98 5.44 0.98
CA PRO A 28 15.61 5.04 -0.37
C PRO A 28 16.63 4.05 -0.96
N ARG A 29 16.14 2.91 -1.44
CA ARG A 29 16.96 1.92 -2.18
C ARG A 29 16.40 1.71 -3.57
N ARG A 30 17.26 1.39 -4.54
CA ARG A 30 16.80 0.99 -5.88
C ARG A 30 16.05 -0.34 -5.81
N THR A 31 14.99 -0.47 -6.61
CA THR A 31 14.22 -1.71 -6.74
C THR A 31 13.79 -1.93 -8.19
N ALA A 32 13.50 -3.19 -8.54
CA ALA A 32 12.85 -3.57 -9.79
C ALA A 32 11.31 -3.59 -9.67
N GLU A 33 10.79 -3.54 -8.44
CA GLU A 33 9.38 -3.39 -8.13
C GLU A 33 8.90 -1.94 -8.30
N PRO A 34 7.59 -1.68 -8.45
CA PRO A 34 6.51 -2.66 -8.53
C PRO A 34 6.22 -3.11 -9.96
N PHE A 35 7.15 -2.92 -10.92
CA PHE A 35 6.93 -3.22 -12.33
C PHE A 35 7.91 -4.28 -12.87
N PRO A 36 7.94 -5.51 -12.30
CA PRO A 36 8.92 -6.54 -12.65
C PRO A 36 8.80 -6.99 -14.12
N PHE A 37 7.61 -6.88 -14.70
CA PHE A 37 7.31 -7.34 -16.06
C PHE A 37 7.24 -6.22 -17.11
N ALA A 38 7.54 -4.97 -16.74
CA ALA A 38 7.49 -3.85 -17.67
C ALA A 38 8.42 -4.08 -18.87
N THR A 39 7.83 -3.98 -20.07
CA THR A 39 8.56 -4.05 -21.33
C THR A 39 8.23 -2.84 -22.22
N PRO A 40 9.24 -2.05 -22.62
CA PRO A 40 10.66 -2.16 -22.26
C PRO A 40 10.91 -1.90 -20.78
N ARG A 41 12.14 -2.18 -20.32
CA ARG A 41 12.51 -2.22 -18.90
C ARG A 41 12.00 -0.99 -18.16
N ALA A 42 11.38 -1.21 -17.00
CA ALA A 42 10.89 -0.16 -16.12
C ALA A 42 11.96 0.94 -15.88
N PRO A 43 11.54 2.20 -15.68
CA PRO A 43 12.44 3.27 -15.29
C PRO A 43 13.09 2.96 -13.94
N ARG A 44 14.06 3.77 -13.54
CA ARG A 44 14.65 3.68 -12.20
C ARG A 44 13.55 3.93 -11.16
N VAL A 45 13.32 2.95 -10.30
CA VAL A 45 12.39 3.03 -9.16
C VAL A 45 13.19 2.91 -7.86
N TRP A 46 12.79 3.70 -6.87
CA TRP A 46 13.29 3.62 -5.50
C TRP A 46 12.15 3.24 -4.57
N VAL A 47 12.46 2.55 -3.49
CA VAL A 47 11.49 2.18 -2.47
C VAL A 47 11.97 2.58 -1.09
N GLN A 48 11.01 3.02 -0.27
CA GLN A 48 11.16 3.21 1.17
C GLN A 48 10.14 2.36 1.89
N ASP A 49 10.59 1.51 2.82
CA ASP A 49 9.69 0.76 3.68
C ASP A 49 9.29 1.65 4.86
N ILE A 50 8.03 1.57 5.24
CA ILE A 50 7.42 2.37 6.29
C ILE A 50 6.78 1.42 7.30
N LEU A 51 7.20 1.50 8.56
CA LEU A 51 6.59 0.79 9.68
C LEU A 51 6.19 1.80 10.74
N VAL A 52 4.89 1.85 11.04
CA VAL A 52 4.34 2.67 12.12
C VAL A 52 3.78 1.77 13.20
N LEU A 53 4.26 1.95 14.43
CA LEU A 53 3.79 1.25 15.62
C LEU A 53 3.21 2.27 16.58
N LEU A 54 1.97 2.06 17.01
CA LEU A 54 1.28 2.88 18.00
C LEU A 54 1.07 2.05 19.26
N ALA A 55 1.46 2.62 20.39
CA ALA A 55 1.19 2.08 21.70
C ALA A 55 0.39 3.07 22.55
N GLU A 56 -0.41 2.54 23.48
CA GLU A 56 -1.11 3.31 24.50
C GLU A 56 -0.59 2.90 25.89
N GLU A 57 -0.51 3.84 26.83
CA GLU A 57 -0.33 3.50 28.24
C GLU A 57 -1.60 2.87 28.80
N GLY A 58 -1.44 1.71 29.43
CA GLY A 58 -2.52 1.09 30.19
C GLY A 58 -2.82 1.93 31.43
N VAL A 59 -4.05 2.42 31.55
CA VAL A 59 -4.54 2.92 32.83
C VAL A 59 -5.00 1.72 33.65
N GLY A 60 -4.50 1.63 34.88
CA GLY A 60 -4.98 0.68 35.87
C GLY A 60 -6.29 1.18 36.44
N ASP A 61 -7.41 0.70 35.89
CA ASP A 61 -8.74 0.94 36.44
C ASP A 61 -9.22 -0.35 37.11
N GLY A 62 -8.84 -0.57 38.38
CA GLY A 62 -9.39 -1.64 39.24
C GLY A 62 -8.35 -2.47 40.02
N GLU A 63 -8.76 -2.92 41.20
CA GLU A 63 -8.08 -3.51 42.39
C GLU A 63 -6.90 -4.50 42.23
N GLU A 64 -6.52 -4.90 41.02
CA GLU A 64 -5.30 -5.67 40.79
C GLU A 64 -4.22 -4.72 40.27
N LYS A 65 -3.14 -4.57 41.05
CA LYS A 65 -1.89 -3.92 40.64
C LYS A 65 -1.22 -4.72 39.51
N GLU A 66 -1.86 -4.86 38.35
CA GLU A 66 -1.14 -5.16 37.12
C GLU A 66 -0.38 -3.89 36.76
N GLU A 67 0.95 -3.95 36.86
CA GLU A 67 1.85 -2.83 36.56
C GLU A 67 1.41 -2.09 35.29
N GLY A 68 1.24 -0.77 35.41
CA GLY A 68 0.87 0.13 34.32
C GLY A 68 1.91 0.06 33.19
N GLY A 69 1.69 -0.87 32.27
CA GLY A 69 2.55 -1.11 31.12
C GLY A 69 2.00 -0.47 29.85
N ARG A 70 2.91 -0.06 28.97
CA ARG A 70 2.58 0.35 27.60
C ARG A 70 2.22 -0.89 26.77
N VAL A 71 1.20 -0.78 25.93
CA VAL A 71 0.75 -1.84 25.03
C VAL A 71 0.68 -1.33 23.60
N LEU A 72 1.32 -2.03 22.66
CA LEU A 72 1.11 -1.84 21.23
C LEU A 72 -0.35 -2.13 20.87
N THR A 73 -0.99 -1.17 20.22
CA THR A 73 -2.42 -1.21 19.90
C THR A 73 -2.67 -1.29 18.40
N THR A 74 -1.86 -0.63 17.59
CA THR A 74 -2.01 -0.57 16.13
C THR A 74 -0.65 -0.62 15.46
N ALA A 75 -0.56 -1.35 14.35
CA ALA A 75 0.61 -1.35 13.47
C ALA A 75 0.19 -1.12 12.01
N VAL A 76 1.00 -0.37 11.27
CA VAL A 76 0.83 -0.13 9.84
C VAL A 76 2.15 -0.40 9.12
N SER A 77 2.13 -1.31 8.15
CA SER A 77 3.22 -1.57 7.21
C SER A 77 2.85 -1.03 5.84
N ALA A 78 3.73 -0.23 5.25
CA ALA A 78 3.54 0.38 3.94
C ALA A 78 4.86 0.49 3.19
N ALA A 79 4.79 0.70 1.88
CA ALA A 79 5.94 1.00 1.04
C ALA A 79 5.65 2.22 0.17
N LEU A 80 6.62 3.14 0.09
CA LEU A 80 6.59 4.26 -0.84
C LEU A 80 7.57 3.99 -1.97
N PHE A 81 7.05 3.78 -3.17
CA PHE A 81 7.84 3.72 -4.39
C PHE A 81 7.92 5.11 -5.01
N LEU A 82 9.11 5.51 -5.45
CA LEU A 82 9.39 6.77 -6.11
C LEU A 82 9.80 6.47 -7.56
N VAL A 83 9.09 7.08 -8.51
CA VAL A 83 9.33 6.93 -9.95
C VAL A 83 9.60 8.33 -10.54
N PRO A 84 10.85 8.83 -10.45
CA PRO A 84 11.20 10.17 -10.93
C PRO A 84 10.90 10.40 -12.42
N ALA A 85 11.00 9.36 -13.24
CA ALA A 85 10.76 9.44 -14.69
C ALA A 85 9.36 9.98 -15.06
N THR A 86 8.37 9.83 -14.18
CA THR A 86 6.98 10.27 -14.38
C THR A 86 6.53 11.21 -13.27
N ALA A 87 7.47 11.71 -12.45
CA ALA A 87 7.18 12.46 -11.22
C ALA A 87 6.08 11.77 -10.36
N SER A 88 6.10 10.43 -10.33
CA SER A 88 5.07 9.64 -9.66
C SER A 88 5.60 9.02 -8.38
N GLY A 89 4.73 8.90 -7.39
CA GLY A 89 4.96 8.12 -6.19
C GLY A 89 3.83 7.10 -6.02
N ILE A 90 4.15 5.90 -5.54
CA ILE A 90 3.15 4.88 -5.23
C ILE A 90 3.26 4.57 -3.73
N LEU A 91 2.22 4.91 -2.96
CA LEU A 91 2.11 4.50 -1.57
C LEU A 91 1.25 3.24 -1.49
N TYR A 92 1.87 2.09 -1.28
CA TYR A 92 1.16 0.84 -1.06
C TYR A 92 0.99 0.59 0.44
N ILE A 93 -0.25 0.48 0.92
CA ILE A 93 -0.51 0.05 2.29
C ILE A 93 -0.61 -1.48 2.29
N SER A 94 0.40 -2.13 2.85
CA SER A 94 0.54 -3.59 2.84
C SER A 94 -0.29 -4.25 3.94
N LYS A 95 -0.09 -3.82 5.20
CA LYS A 95 -0.74 -4.44 6.36
C LYS A 95 -1.18 -3.37 7.36
N VAL A 96 -2.39 -3.49 7.88
CA VAL A 96 -2.89 -2.71 9.03
C VAL A 96 -3.47 -3.72 10.01
N ASP A 97 -3.01 -3.70 11.25
CA ASP A 97 -3.52 -4.58 12.29
C ASP A 97 -3.70 -3.86 13.61
N THR A 98 -4.54 -4.43 14.47
CA THR A 98 -4.77 -3.97 15.83
C THR A 98 -4.70 -5.15 16.80
N THR A 99 -4.31 -4.90 18.05
CA THR A 99 -4.27 -5.96 19.07
C THR A 99 -5.63 -6.20 19.73
N GLY A 100 -6.60 -5.29 19.56
CA GLY A 100 -7.86 -5.32 20.31
C GLY A 100 -7.73 -4.85 21.77
N GLN A 101 -6.56 -4.38 22.17
CA GLN A 101 -6.26 -3.98 23.56
C GLN A 101 -6.21 -2.45 23.74
N ALA A 102 -6.57 -1.68 22.71
CA ALA A 102 -6.67 -0.23 22.78
C ALA A 102 -7.91 0.21 23.56
N ARG A 103 -7.84 1.39 24.19
CA ARG A 103 -9.05 2.01 24.76
C ARG A 103 -10.04 2.35 23.65
N ALA A 104 -11.33 2.10 23.88
CA ALA A 104 -12.38 2.48 22.94
C ALA A 104 -12.63 4.00 22.98
N PRO A 105 -12.86 4.67 21.83
CA PRO A 105 -12.76 4.14 20.46
C PRO A 105 -11.30 3.91 20.03
N SER A 106 -11.08 2.93 19.15
CA SER A 106 -9.74 2.58 18.65
C SER A 106 -9.10 3.75 17.87
N PRO A 107 -7.80 4.04 18.08
CA PRO A 107 -7.07 5.08 17.36
C PRO A 107 -6.68 4.68 15.92
N ALA A 108 -6.90 3.43 15.51
CA ALA A 108 -6.39 2.90 14.23
C ALA A 108 -6.82 3.71 13.00
N ALA A 109 -8.10 4.12 12.93
CA ALA A 109 -8.60 4.92 11.81
C ALA A 109 -8.03 6.35 11.80
N ALA A 110 -7.72 6.92 12.96
CA ALA A 110 -7.06 8.23 13.05
C ALA A 110 -5.60 8.13 12.60
N LEU A 111 -4.87 7.11 13.08
CA LEU A 111 -3.49 6.85 12.71
C LEU A 111 -3.32 6.60 11.21
N VAL A 112 -4.11 5.69 10.62
CA VAL A 112 -4.01 5.35 9.19
C VAL A 112 -4.40 6.54 8.32
N ARG A 113 -5.45 7.29 8.69
CA ARG A 113 -5.83 8.51 7.97
C ARG A 113 -4.72 9.57 8.00
N ALA A 114 -4.10 9.78 9.16
CA ALA A 114 -2.98 10.71 9.32
C ALA A 114 -1.76 10.27 8.50
N LEU A 115 -1.43 8.97 8.53
CA LEU A 115 -0.34 8.41 7.74
C LEU A 115 -0.55 8.63 6.24
N VAL A 116 -1.70 8.23 5.71
CA VAL A 116 -1.99 8.40 4.27
C VAL A 116 -2.06 9.90 3.92
N GLY A 117 -2.68 10.71 4.77
CA GLY A 117 -2.78 12.16 4.62
C GLY A 117 -1.41 12.85 4.55
N TYR A 118 -0.46 12.43 5.37
CA TYR A 118 0.91 12.96 5.39
C TYR A 118 1.61 12.85 4.03
N PHE A 119 1.48 11.70 3.37
CA PHE A 119 2.05 11.49 2.03
C PHE A 119 1.15 12.09 0.93
N ALA A 120 -0.17 12.03 1.08
CA ALA A 120 -1.11 12.54 0.09
C ALA A 120 -1.00 14.06 -0.08
N HIS A 121 -0.91 14.81 1.02
CA HIS A 121 -0.91 16.26 0.99
C HIS A 121 0.46 16.83 0.53
N PRO A 122 0.53 17.61 -0.55
CA PRO A 122 1.81 18.10 -1.11
C PRO A 122 2.69 18.86 -0.11
N ALA A 123 2.07 19.63 0.81
CA ALA A 123 2.81 20.41 1.80
C ALA A 123 3.51 19.56 2.87
N THR A 124 3.01 18.35 3.18
CA THR A 124 3.53 17.49 4.25
C THR A 124 4.39 16.34 3.75
N ARG A 125 4.45 16.11 2.44
CA ARG A 125 5.30 15.06 1.84
C ARG A 125 6.74 15.17 2.33
N PRO A 126 7.38 14.05 2.68
CA PRO A 126 8.76 14.06 3.18
C PRO A 126 9.73 14.50 2.09
N ALA A 127 10.90 15.02 2.49
CA ALA A 127 11.90 15.59 1.58
C ALA A 127 12.22 14.73 0.34
N PRO A 128 12.42 13.39 0.42
CA PRO A 128 12.72 12.57 -0.76
C PRO A 128 11.57 12.50 -1.79
N ALA A 129 10.34 12.77 -1.36
CA ALA A 129 9.15 12.83 -2.22
C ALA A 129 8.74 14.28 -2.56
N ARG A 130 9.17 15.26 -1.78
CA ARG A 130 8.83 16.67 -1.94
C ARG A 130 9.57 17.22 -3.17
N GLY A 131 8.83 17.82 -4.11
CA GLY A 131 9.39 18.31 -5.38
C GLY A 131 9.64 17.22 -6.42
N VAL A 132 9.79 15.95 -6.03
CA VAL A 132 9.96 14.80 -6.94
C VAL A 132 8.60 14.18 -7.32
N VAL A 133 7.69 14.03 -6.35
CA VAL A 133 6.38 13.40 -6.57
C VAL A 133 5.33 14.48 -6.83
N ARG A 134 4.83 14.52 -8.06
CA ARG A 134 3.66 15.31 -8.49
C ARG A 134 2.38 14.48 -8.41
N HIS A 135 2.45 13.21 -8.82
CA HIS A 135 1.32 12.30 -8.89
C HIS A 135 1.50 11.17 -7.86
N LEU A 136 0.78 11.23 -6.73
CA LEU A 136 0.80 10.15 -5.75
C LEU A 136 -0.35 9.18 -6.02
N TRP A 137 -0.02 7.89 -6.09
CA TRP A 137 -0.94 6.78 -6.25
C TRP A 137 -0.97 5.99 -4.94
N VAL A 138 -2.03 6.10 -4.16
CA VAL A 138 -2.23 5.29 -2.96
C VAL A 138 -2.97 4.01 -3.35
N HIS A 139 -2.37 2.86 -3.10
CA HIS A 139 -2.95 1.55 -3.39
C HIS A 139 -3.22 0.77 -2.10
N VAL A 140 -4.40 0.15 -2.04
CA VAL A 140 -4.81 -0.74 -0.95
C VAL A 140 -5.52 -1.96 -1.53
N PHE A 141 -5.14 -3.15 -1.08
CA PHE A 141 -5.93 -4.36 -1.22
C PHE A 141 -6.56 -4.73 0.12
N ALA A 142 -7.89 -4.75 0.17
CA ALA A 142 -8.68 -5.06 1.34
C ALA A 142 -9.18 -6.50 1.27
N ARG A 143 -8.76 -7.31 2.23
CA ARG A 143 -9.26 -8.66 2.50
C ARG A 143 -9.44 -8.74 4.01
N ALA A 144 -10.45 -9.42 4.56
CA ALA A 144 -10.49 -9.60 6.00
C ALA A 144 -9.63 -10.79 6.43
N GLN A 145 -8.92 -10.63 7.55
CA GLN A 145 -8.26 -11.70 8.29
C GLN A 145 -8.36 -11.41 9.78
N ALA A 146 -8.30 -12.45 10.62
CA ALA A 146 -8.39 -12.30 12.07
C ALA A 146 -7.19 -11.52 12.65
N GLN A 147 -6.01 -11.66 12.03
CA GLN A 147 -4.79 -10.94 12.37
C GLN A 147 -3.84 -10.89 11.17
N TYR A 148 -2.97 -9.88 11.13
CA TYR A 148 -1.96 -9.67 10.08
C TYR A 148 -0.54 -9.54 10.62
N LEU A 149 -0.37 -8.76 11.69
CA LEU A 149 0.94 -8.37 12.23
C LEU A 149 1.10 -8.79 13.69
N PHE A 150 0.01 -8.82 14.47
CA PHE A 150 0.08 -9.13 15.89
C PHE A 150 -0.27 -10.60 16.16
N SER A 151 0.75 -11.45 16.32
CA SER A 151 0.55 -12.87 16.61
C SER A 151 -0.24 -13.09 17.90
N GLY A 152 -1.19 -14.03 17.89
CA GLY A 152 -2.09 -14.34 19.01
C GLY A 152 -3.17 -13.29 19.29
N SER A 153 -3.18 -12.15 18.60
CA SER A 153 -4.18 -11.09 18.88
C SER A 153 -5.60 -11.47 18.47
N ALA A 154 -5.79 -12.46 17.60
CA ALA A 154 -7.10 -12.97 17.21
C ALA A 154 -7.91 -13.51 18.40
N ASP A 155 -7.25 -14.00 19.45
CA ASP A 155 -7.88 -14.60 20.63
C ASP A 155 -8.29 -13.57 21.68
N VAL A 156 -7.91 -12.30 21.50
CA VAL A 156 -8.23 -11.23 22.44
C VAL A 156 -9.70 -10.84 22.31
N ALA A 157 -10.48 -10.99 23.38
CA ALA A 157 -11.92 -10.67 23.39
C ALA A 157 -12.27 -9.22 22.97
N GLY A 158 -11.35 -8.28 23.21
CA GLY A 158 -11.48 -6.88 22.78
C GLY A 158 -11.27 -6.67 21.27
N LYS A 159 -10.66 -7.63 20.56
CA LYS A 159 -10.44 -7.55 19.12
C LYS A 159 -11.74 -7.84 18.38
N ARG A 160 -12.15 -6.91 17.53
CA ARG A 160 -13.33 -7.03 16.66
C ARG A 160 -12.90 -6.88 15.21
N PRO A 161 -12.36 -7.95 14.58
CA PRO A 161 -12.02 -7.92 13.17
C PRO A 161 -13.24 -7.53 12.33
N LEU A 162 -13.06 -6.65 11.36
CA LEU A 162 -14.11 -6.30 10.42
C LEU A 162 -14.32 -7.47 9.44
N GLY A 163 -15.57 -7.77 9.14
CA GLY A 163 -15.88 -8.64 8.00
C GLY A 163 -15.48 -7.99 6.68
N ASP A 164 -15.37 -8.81 5.63
CA ASP A 164 -14.95 -8.42 4.28
C ASP A 164 -15.59 -7.12 3.75
N VAL A 165 -16.92 -7.07 3.71
CA VAL A 165 -17.68 -5.90 3.25
C VAL A 165 -17.46 -4.68 4.16
N GLN A 166 -17.40 -4.90 5.48
CA GLN A 166 -17.19 -3.83 6.46
C GLN A 166 -15.80 -3.22 6.32
N LEU A 167 -14.78 -4.04 6.05
CA LEU A 167 -13.41 -3.60 5.82
C LEU A 167 -13.29 -2.83 4.51
N CYS A 168 -13.90 -3.31 3.43
CA CYS A 168 -13.99 -2.58 2.16
C CYS A 168 -14.66 -1.21 2.35
N ALA A 169 -15.76 -1.17 3.09
CA ALA A 169 -16.47 0.08 3.39
C ALA A 169 -15.63 1.01 4.28
N TRP A 170 -14.85 0.46 5.21
CA TRP A 170 -13.92 1.20 6.06
C TRP A 170 -12.82 1.87 5.23
N TRP A 171 -12.17 1.14 4.33
CA TRP A 171 -11.16 1.70 3.42
C TRP A 171 -11.72 2.78 2.50
N ARG A 172 -12.89 2.54 1.89
CA ARG A 172 -13.58 3.54 1.04
C ARG A 172 -13.83 4.84 1.81
N ARG A 173 -14.37 4.76 3.03
CA ARG A 173 -14.61 5.94 3.88
C ARG A 173 -13.32 6.62 4.30
N LEU A 174 -12.30 5.86 4.70
CA LEU A 174 -11.03 6.41 5.16
C LEU A 174 -10.32 7.19 4.05
N LEU A 175 -10.17 6.58 2.87
CA LEU A 175 -9.52 7.23 1.73
C LEU A 175 -10.36 8.40 1.20
N GLY A 176 -11.69 8.33 1.27
CA GLY A 176 -12.58 9.47 0.97
C GLY A 176 -12.29 10.67 1.88
N ARG A 177 -12.13 10.46 3.18
CA ARG A 177 -11.76 11.54 4.11
C ARG A 177 -10.35 12.10 3.86
N VAL A 178 -9.42 11.25 3.41
CA VAL A 178 -8.09 11.73 2.98
C VAL A 178 -8.24 12.61 1.73
N ALA A 179 -9.04 12.19 0.76
CA ALA A 179 -9.30 12.97 -0.45
C ALA A 179 -9.93 14.34 -0.13
N GLU A 180 -10.91 14.40 0.77
CA GLU A 180 -11.52 15.64 1.26
C GLU A 180 -10.46 16.57 1.87
N GLY A 181 -9.58 16.04 2.73
CA GLY A 181 -8.49 16.81 3.35
C GLY A 181 -7.44 17.33 2.38
N VAL A 182 -7.40 16.81 1.14
CA VAL A 182 -6.43 17.23 0.10
C VAL A 182 -7.10 17.99 -1.05
N GLY A 183 -8.44 17.99 -1.15
CA GLY A 183 -9.20 18.50 -2.29
C GLY A 183 -8.98 19.98 -2.61
N GLY A 184 -8.51 20.79 -1.66
CA GLY A 184 -8.12 22.19 -1.89
C GLY A 184 -6.68 22.39 -2.39
N ALA A 185 -5.82 21.38 -2.25
CA ALA A 185 -4.39 21.47 -2.56
C ALA A 185 -3.98 20.72 -3.84
N ALA A 186 -4.78 19.75 -4.28
CA ALA A 186 -4.46 18.92 -5.44
C ALA A 186 -5.73 18.33 -6.07
N ARG A 187 -5.62 17.93 -7.34
CA ARG A 187 -6.67 17.17 -8.02
C ARG A 187 -6.69 15.73 -7.49
N VAL A 188 -7.88 15.21 -7.20
CA VAL A 188 -8.06 13.87 -6.66
C VAL A 188 -8.90 13.00 -7.60
N ARG A 189 -8.54 11.73 -7.75
CA ARG A 189 -9.34 10.68 -8.38
C ARG A 189 -9.38 9.47 -7.46
N MET A 190 -10.57 8.91 -7.26
CA MET A 190 -10.76 7.72 -6.43
C MET A 190 -11.42 6.62 -7.27
N SER A 191 -10.86 5.42 -7.18
CA SER A 191 -11.32 4.26 -7.95
C SER A 191 -11.35 3.03 -7.06
N TYR A 192 -12.34 2.16 -7.26
CA TYR A 192 -12.42 0.90 -6.54
C TYR A 192 -13.00 -0.22 -7.40
N VAL A 193 -12.58 -1.44 -7.11
CA VAL A 193 -13.10 -2.68 -7.70
C VAL A 193 -13.36 -3.68 -6.57
N LEU A 194 -14.54 -4.29 -6.55
CA LEU A 194 -14.84 -5.46 -5.74
C LEU A 194 -14.98 -6.64 -6.72
N PRO A 195 -13.91 -7.41 -6.97
CA PRO A 195 -13.96 -8.45 -7.99
C PRO A 195 -15.11 -9.43 -7.72
N GLY A 196 -15.85 -9.77 -8.76
CA GLY A 196 -17.04 -10.63 -8.67
C GLY A 196 -18.36 -9.87 -8.46
N LEU A 197 -18.32 -8.56 -8.17
CA LEU A 197 -19.51 -7.73 -8.07
C LEU A 197 -19.64 -6.76 -9.25
N SER A 198 -20.87 -6.50 -9.68
CA SER A 198 -21.19 -5.38 -10.56
C SER A 198 -21.09 -4.04 -9.82
N ALA A 199 -21.09 -2.92 -10.56
CA ALA A 199 -21.05 -1.59 -9.96
C ALA A 199 -22.23 -1.34 -8.99
N ALA A 200 -23.43 -1.82 -9.33
CA ALA A 200 -24.63 -1.67 -8.51
C ALA A 200 -24.56 -2.50 -7.21
N GLU A 201 -24.14 -3.76 -7.31
CA GLU A 201 -23.95 -4.64 -6.16
C GLU A 201 -22.86 -4.11 -5.24
N ALA A 202 -21.74 -3.65 -5.80
CA ALA A 202 -20.66 -3.06 -5.03
C ALA A 202 -21.09 -1.76 -4.32
N ALA A 203 -21.86 -0.90 -4.98
CA ALA A 203 -22.41 0.30 -4.35
C ALA A 203 -23.38 -0.04 -3.20
N HIS A 204 -24.24 -1.04 -3.41
CA HIS A 204 -25.16 -1.53 -2.40
C HIS A 204 -24.43 -2.14 -1.20
N ALA A 205 -23.50 -3.06 -1.43
CA ALA A 205 -22.72 -3.74 -0.40
C ALA A 205 -21.99 -2.75 0.52
N LEU A 206 -21.47 -1.65 -0.03
CA LEU A 206 -20.71 -0.66 0.74
C LEU A 206 -21.59 0.42 1.41
N GLY A 207 -22.92 0.25 1.43
CA GLY A 207 -23.84 1.08 2.21
C GLY A 207 -24.82 1.94 1.42
N GLY A 208 -25.04 1.68 0.13
CA GLY A 208 -26.10 2.29 -0.69
C GLY A 208 -25.90 3.78 -1.00
N GLY A 209 -25.61 4.09 -2.26
CA GLY A 209 -25.45 5.46 -2.76
C GLY A 209 -24.19 5.63 -3.60
N ALA A 210 -24.25 6.54 -4.57
CA ALA A 210 -23.05 6.97 -5.28
C ALA A 210 -22.12 7.62 -4.25
N ALA A 211 -21.06 6.91 -3.85
CA ALA A 211 -20.05 7.48 -2.97
C ALA A 211 -19.41 8.65 -3.72
N ALA A 212 -19.68 9.88 -3.28
CA ALA A 212 -19.26 11.09 -3.98
C ALA A 212 -17.75 11.02 -4.31
N GLY A 213 -17.43 11.20 -5.60
CA GLY A 213 -16.05 11.17 -6.09
C GLY A 213 -15.43 9.78 -6.32
N TRP A 214 -16.10 8.68 -5.99
CA TRP A 214 -15.62 7.32 -6.26
C TRP A 214 -16.13 6.80 -7.60
N ALA A 215 -15.22 6.35 -8.47
CA ALA A 215 -15.55 5.62 -9.69
C ALA A 215 -15.40 4.11 -9.49
N TYR A 216 -16.39 3.33 -9.90
CA TYR A 216 -16.24 1.87 -9.98
C TYR A 216 -15.39 1.50 -11.19
N GLY A 217 -14.37 0.66 -10.98
CA GLY A 217 -13.40 0.27 -12.01
C GLY A 217 -11.95 0.56 -11.60
N HIS A 218 -11.02 0.18 -12.46
CA HIS A 218 -9.59 0.32 -12.19
C HIS A 218 -9.06 1.71 -12.55
N PRO A 219 -7.96 2.17 -11.91
CA PRO A 219 -7.45 3.54 -12.08
C PRO A 219 -6.62 3.72 -13.37
N TYR A 220 -6.24 2.62 -14.03
CA TYR A 220 -5.25 2.62 -15.11
C TYR A 220 -5.75 3.06 -16.50
N ARG A 221 -6.99 3.54 -16.61
CA ARG A 221 -7.44 4.19 -17.84
C ARG A 221 -6.76 5.55 -17.96
N VAL A 222 -6.09 5.79 -19.10
CA VAL A 222 -5.31 7.03 -19.42
C VAL A 222 -6.21 8.28 -19.46
N GLU A 223 -7.53 8.09 -19.40
CA GLU A 223 -8.50 9.17 -19.28
C GLU A 223 -8.30 9.97 -17.98
N GLY A 224 -8.24 11.30 -18.11
CA GLY A 224 -8.18 12.21 -16.97
C GLY A 224 -6.84 12.92 -16.73
N GLY A 225 -5.82 12.70 -17.56
CA GLY A 225 -4.63 13.55 -17.61
C GLY A 225 -3.60 13.36 -16.48
N VAL A 226 -3.73 12.30 -15.69
CA VAL A 226 -2.67 11.87 -14.76
C VAL A 226 -1.85 10.77 -15.43
N PRO A 227 -0.52 10.91 -15.57
CA PRO A 227 0.31 9.89 -16.20
C PRO A 227 0.37 8.61 -15.34
N LEU A 228 0.46 7.46 -16.00
CA LEU A 228 0.76 6.20 -15.32
C LEU A 228 2.15 6.28 -14.65
N PRO A 229 2.35 5.62 -13.50
CA PRO A 229 3.65 5.66 -12.82
C PRO A 229 4.79 5.11 -13.67
N CYS A 230 4.57 4.04 -14.43
CA CYS A 230 5.55 3.53 -15.38
C CYS A 230 5.29 4.14 -16.78
N PRO A 231 6.26 4.84 -17.38
CA PRO A 231 6.09 5.52 -18.66
C PRO A 231 6.02 4.53 -19.83
N ALA A 232 5.40 4.97 -20.93
CA ALA A 232 5.61 4.36 -22.25
C ALA A 232 7.03 4.68 -22.74
N PRO A 233 7.68 3.76 -23.49
CA PRO A 233 8.97 4.08 -24.09
C PRO A 233 8.90 5.26 -25.06
N PRO A 234 9.96 6.07 -25.13
CA PRO A 234 10.08 7.15 -26.11
C PRO A 234 10.01 6.60 -27.54
N ALA A 235 9.48 7.43 -28.46
CA ALA A 235 9.21 7.03 -29.84
C ALA A 235 10.48 6.69 -30.64
N GLU A 236 11.65 7.19 -30.25
CA GLU A 236 12.91 7.07 -30.99
C GLU A 236 13.57 5.68 -30.89
N GLU A 237 13.38 4.95 -29.78
CA GLU A 237 13.85 3.56 -29.65
C GLU A 237 12.95 2.54 -30.39
N ALA A 238 11.75 2.98 -30.78
CA ALA A 238 10.77 2.18 -31.51
C ALA A 238 10.97 2.33 -33.03
N GLY A 239 12.16 2.00 -33.52
CA GLY A 239 12.49 1.97 -34.94
C GLY A 239 11.66 0.94 -35.71
N THR A 240 10.38 1.22 -35.95
CA THR A 240 9.50 0.69 -37.00
C THR A 240 8.06 1.19 -36.76
N LYS A 241 7.39 1.56 -37.86
CA LYS A 241 5.98 2.01 -37.92
C LYS A 241 5.08 1.29 -36.90
N ARG A 242 4.62 1.97 -35.84
CA ARG A 242 3.72 1.39 -34.84
C ARG A 242 2.37 1.02 -35.48
N LYS A 243 1.95 -0.24 -35.34
CA LYS A 243 0.51 -0.56 -35.27
C LYS A 243 -0.04 0.02 -33.96
N ALA A 244 -1.24 0.58 -33.98
CA ALA A 244 -1.95 1.00 -32.78
C ALA A 244 -1.96 -0.15 -31.75
N GLY A 245 -1.40 0.07 -30.56
CA GLY A 245 -1.30 -0.93 -29.48
C GLY A 245 0.10 -1.52 -29.20
N ALA A 246 1.13 -1.23 -30.00
CA ALA A 246 2.46 -1.89 -29.88
C ALA A 246 3.47 -1.23 -28.91
N GLY A 247 3.04 -0.63 -27.78
CA GLY A 247 3.92 0.24 -26.98
C GLY A 247 4.06 -0.05 -25.48
N LEU A 248 3.10 -0.72 -24.85
CA LEU A 248 3.07 -0.96 -23.40
C LEU A 248 2.47 -2.34 -23.19
N ASN A 249 3.20 -3.24 -22.51
CA ASN A 249 2.59 -4.47 -22.03
C ASN A 249 1.88 -4.21 -20.69
N LEU A 250 1.06 -5.17 -20.25
CA LEU A 250 0.28 -5.07 -19.01
C LEU A 250 1.15 -4.81 -17.77
N GLY A 251 2.40 -5.31 -17.78
CA GLY A 251 3.39 -5.08 -16.73
C GLY A 251 3.88 -3.63 -16.57
N CYS A 252 3.63 -2.76 -17.55
CA CYS A 252 3.85 -1.31 -17.42
C CYS A 252 2.63 -0.60 -16.82
N VAL A 253 1.50 -1.28 -16.69
CA VAL A 253 0.22 -0.67 -16.34
C VAL A 253 -0.16 -1.00 -14.91
N ILE A 254 -0.07 -2.28 -14.53
CA ILE A 254 -0.50 -2.78 -13.23
C ILE A 254 0.73 -3.05 -12.35
N PRO A 255 0.86 -2.37 -11.20
CA PRO A 255 1.95 -2.63 -10.26
C PRO A 255 1.74 -3.96 -9.51
N SER A 256 2.79 -4.77 -9.43
CA SER A 256 2.89 -5.97 -8.61
C SER A 256 3.44 -5.59 -7.22
N PHE A 257 2.67 -5.87 -6.17
CA PHE A 257 3.10 -5.69 -4.78
C PHE A 257 3.18 -7.04 -4.07
N ASP A 258 3.99 -7.09 -3.02
CA ASP A 258 4.12 -8.26 -2.17
C ASP A 258 2.79 -8.62 -1.47
N ASP A 259 2.56 -9.93 -1.30
CA ASP A 259 1.33 -10.53 -0.76
C ASP A 259 0.00 -10.12 -1.48
N ASP A 260 0.05 -9.49 -2.66
CA ASP A 260 -1.13 -9.00 -3.38
C ASP A 260 -1.62 -10.02 -4.44
N PRO A 261 -2.91 -10.39 -4.47
CA PRO A 261 -3.43 -11.32 -5.48
C PRO A 261 -3.31 -10.81 -6.92
N LYS A 262 -3.30 -9.49 -7.17
CA LYS A 262 -3.10 -8.96 -8.52
C LYS A 262 -1.67 -9.18 -9.00
N ALA A 263 -0.69 -9.23 -8.10
CA ALA A 263 0.70 -9.56 -8.43
C ALA A 263 0.83 -11.05 -8.80
N ARG A 264 0.22 -11.92 -7.99
CA ARG A 264 0.18 -13.36 -8.28
C ARG A 264 -0.52 -13.67 -9.60
N PHE A 265 -1.63 -13.00 -9.89
CA PHE A 265 -2.29 -13.14 -11.19
C PHE A 265 -1.45 -12.58 -12.35
N MET A 266 -0.69 -11.50 -12.09
CA MET A 266 0.23 -10.96 -13.09
C MET A 266 1.35 -11.95 -13.41
N ASP A 267 1.90 -12.65 -12.42
CA ASP A 267 2.87 -13.73 -12.63
C ASP A 267 2.28 -14.82 -13.51
N GLU A 268 1.04 -15.25 -13.24
CA GLU A 268 0.38 -16.28 -14.05
C GLU A 268 0.20 -15.87 -15.51
N ILE A 269 -0.23 -14.63 -15.79
CA ILE A 269 -0.32 -14.11 -17.16
C ILE A 269 1.07 -14.07 -17.82
N ALA A 270 2.10 -13.69 -17.07
CA ALA A 270 3.48 -13.61 -17.56
C ALA A 270 4.05 -14.99 -17.93
N TYR A 271 3.69 -16.04 -17.18
CA TYR A 271 4.22 -17.39 -17.37
C TYR A 271 3.25 -18.33 -18.09
N THR A 272 2.04 -17.88 -18.46
CA THR A 272 1.11 -18.69 -19.28
C THR A 272 1.69 -18.84 -20.69
N GLU A 273 2.00 -20.09 -21.07
CA GLU A 273 2.54 -20.37 -22.41
C GLU A 273 1.47 -20.14 -23.49
N LEU A 274 1.76 -19.23 -24.42
CA LEU A 274 1.05 -19.16 -25.69
C LEU A 274 1.37 -20.42 -26.51
N ARG A 275 0.60 -21.50 -26.32
CA ARG A 275 0.58 -22.69 -27.19
C ARG A 275 0.03 -22.32 -28.57
N SER A 276 0.83 -21.60 -29.37
CA SER A 276 0.65 -21.55 -30.81
C SER A 276 1.60 -22.57 -31.44
N PRO A 277 1.12 -23.57 -32.22
CA PRO A 277 2.00 -24.45 -32.96
C PRO A 277 2.72 -23.61 -34.02
N ARG A 278 3.98 -23.23 -33.77
CA ARG A 278 4.79 -22.49 -34.74
C ARG A 278 5.83 -23.39 -35.39
N PRO A 279 5.96 -23.37 -36.72
CA PRO A 279 6.88 -24.24 -37.45
C PRO A 279 8.34 -23.91 -37.13
N LYS A 280 9.15 -24.97 -37.12
CA LYS A 280 10.57 -25.05 -36.77
C LYS A 280 11.43 -24.17 -37.69
N ARG A 281 11.53 -22.86 -37.43
CA ARG A 281 12.56 -21.98 -38.02
C ARG A 281 13.38 -21.31 -36.92
N ALA A 282 14.66 -21.13 -37.23
CA ALA A 282 15.72 -20.76 -36.30
C ALA A 282 15.33 -19.57 -35.39
N ARG A 283 15.31 -19.83 -34.08
CA ARG A 283 15.07 -18.84 -33.02
C ARG A 283 16.14 -17.74 -33.11
N ARG A 284 15.71 -16.48 -33.14
CA ARG A 284 16.58 -15.33 -32.84
C ARG A 284 16.42 -15.00 -31.35
N GLU A 285 17.47 -14.51 -30.68
CA GLU A 285 17.45 -14.14 -29.24
C GLU A 285 16.26 -13.22 -28.85
N GLY A 286 15.77 -12.40 -29.78
CA GLY A 286 14.59 -11.54 -29.56
C GLY A 286 13.26 -12.29 -29.44
N ASP A 287 13.12 -13.49 -30.03
CA ASP A 287 11.91 -14.31 -29.94
C ASP A 287 11.83 -15.07 -28.60
N GLU A 288 12.95 -15.36 -27.95
CA GLU A 288 12.99 -16.02 -26.63
C GLU A 288 12.49 -15.10 -25.51
N ARG A 289 12.86 -13.81 -25.56
CA ARG A 289 12.37 -12.81 -24.60
C ARG A 289 10.88 -12.49 -24.80
N ARG A 290 10.38 -12.59 -26.03
CA ARG A 290 8.97 -12.40 -26.38
C ARG A 290 8.10 -13.62 -26.03
N ALA A 291 8.69 -14.81 -26.07
CA ALA A 291 8.08 -16.03 -25.55
C ALA A 291 8.05 -16.07 -24.01
N ALA A 292 8.99 -15.39 -23.34
CA ALA A 292 9.10 -15.34 -21.88
C ALA A 292 8.12 -14.39 -21.16
N LEU A 293 7.29 -13.63 -21.89
CA LEU A 293 6.33 -12.68 -21.32
C LEU A 293 4.87 -13.13 -21.48
N GLY A 294 4.64 -14.41 -21.81
CA GLY A 294 3.32 -15.04 -21.84
C GLY A 294 2.27 -14.22 -22.59
N GLU A 295 1.13 -13.98 -21.93
CA GLU A 295 0.01 -13.20 -22.48
C GLU A 295 0.08 -11.70 -22.15
N LEU A 296 1.17 -11.19 -21.54
CA LEU A 296 1.28 -9.79 -21.08
C LEU A 296 1.11 -8.73 -22.18
N GLY A 297 1.42 -9.09 -23.42
CA GLY A 297 1.23 -8.21 -24.58
C GLY A 297 -0.15 -8.33 -25.25
N ALA A 298 -0.96 -9.30 -24.83
CA ALA A 298 -2.29 -9.58 -25.39
C ALA A 298 -3.42 -9.14 -24.47
N VAL A 299 -3.25 -9.28 -23.16
CA VAL A 299 -4.28 -8.96 -22.16
C VAL A 299 -4.30 -7.45 -21.89
N SER A 300 -5.48 -6.84 -22.07
CA SER A 300 -5.70 -5.44 -21.72
C SER A 300 -5.89 -5.26 -20.21
N ALA A 301 -5.81 -4.01 -19.71
CA ALA A 301 -6.11 -3.75 -18.30
C ALA A 301 -7.58 -4.07 -17.96
N ASP A 302 -8.53 -3.76 -18.84
CA ASP A 302 -9.94 -4.09 -18.62
C ASP A 302 -10.14 -5.62 -18.54
N GLU A 303 -9.56 -6.36 -19.50
CA GLU A 303 -9.61 -7.82 -19.52
C GLU A 303 -8.92 -8.45 -18.30
N PHE A 304 -7.80 -7.87 -17.84
CA PHE A 304 -7.16 -8.31 -16.59
C PHE A 304 -8.15 -8.24 -15.43
N TRP A 305 -8.87 -7.12 -15.27
CA TRP A 305 -9.82 -6.95 -14.17
C TRP A 305 -11.08 -7.79 -14.31
N GLU A 306 -11.51 -8.11 -15.54
CA GLU A 306 -12.55 -9.11 -15.81
C GLU A 306 -12.08 -10.51 -15.42
N ARG A 307 -10.87 -10.92 -15.81
CA ARG A 307 -10.32 -12.23 -15.42
C ARG A 307 -10.05 -12.31 -13.91
N MET A 308 -9.74 -11.18 -13.26
CA MET A 308 -9.49 -11.08 -11.83
C MET A 308 -10.72 -11.48 -10.99
N SER A 309 -11.95 -11.30 -11.50
CA SER A 309 -13.16 -11.69 -10.75
C SER A 309 -13.35 -13.19 -10.58
N PHE A 310 -12.68 -14.01 -11.39
CA PHE A 310 -12.81 -15.47 -11.37
C PHE A 310 -11.72 -16.17 -10.54
N ARG A 311 -10.88 -15.39 -9.86
CA ARG A 311 -9.73 -15.90 -9.10
C ARG A 311 -10.17 -16.42 -7.73
N GLN A 312 -9.46 -17.40 -7.17
CA GLN A 312 -9.82 -18.04 -5.90
C GLN A 312 -9.96 -17.05 -4.74
N GLU A 313 -9.16 -15.98 -4.72
CA GLU A 313 -9.26 -14.90 -3.72
C GLU A 313 -10.53 -14.05 -3.84
N CYS A 314 -11.26 -14.22 -4.95
CA CYS A 314 -12.48 -13.53 -5.32
C CYS A 314 -13.66 -14.51 -5.50
N VAL A 315 -13.44 -15.81 -5.38
CA VAL A 315 -14.43 -16.88 -5.66
C VAL A 315 -14.50 -17.83 -4.47
N ALA A 316 -15.27 -17.47 -3.44
CA ALA A 316 -15.71 -18.35 -2.34
C ALA A 316 -16.70 -17.65 -1.37
N GLY A 317 -17.47 -16.65 -1.82
CA GLY A 317 -18.31 -15.83 -0.93
C GLY A 317 -17.55 -14.79 -0.09
N ALA A 318 -16.22 -14.74 -0.21
CA ALA A 318 -15.40 -13.67 0.34
C ALA A 318 -15.50 -12.41 -0.55
N VAL A 319 -15.58 -11.24 0.07
CA VAL A 319 -15.59 -9.94 -0.64
C VAL A 319 -14.28 -9.21 -0.39
N THR A 320 -13.41 -9.20 -1.40
CA THR A 320 -12.18 -8.43 -1.37
C THR A 320 -12.30 -7.17 -2.21
N GLY A 321 -11.44 -6.17 -1.97
CA GLY A 321 -11.55 -4.90 -2.65
C GLY A 321 -10.21 -4.25 -2.95
N PHE A 322 -10.09 -3.72 -4.16
CA PHE A 322 -8.95 -2.89 -4.56
C PHE A 322 -9.39 -1.43 -4.54
N PHE A 323 -8.62 -0.61 -3.83
CA PHE A 323 -8.88 0.82 -3.72
C PHE A 323 -7.66 1.58 -4.24
N THR A 324 -7.92 2.64 -5.00
CA THR A 324 -6.87 3.56 -5.44
C THR A 324 -7.31 5.00 -5.24
N LEU A 325 -6.45 5.77 -4.57
CA LEU A 325 -6.56 7.21 -4.43
C LEU A 325 -5.39 7.86 -5.17
N VAL A 326 -5.68 8.63 -6.21
CA VAL A 326 -4.68 9.34 -7.00
C VAL A 326 -4.76 10.83 -6.66
N VAL A 327 -3.64 11.40 -6.23
CA VAL A 327 -3.51 12.81 -5.85
C VAL A 327 -2.46 13.49 -6.73
N SER A 328 -2.88 14.47 -7.52
CA SER A 328 -2.05 15.15 -8.52
C SER A 328 -1.95 16.65 -8.21
N GLY A 329 -0.75 17.11 -7.85
CA GLY A 329 -0.45 18.52 -7.56
C GLY A 329 -0.09 19.36 -8.80
N GLY A 330 -0.21 20.68 -8.68
CA GLY A 330 0.11 21.67 -9.72
C GLY A 330 1.51 22.29 -9.66
N GLY A 331 2.40 21.83 -8.78
CA GLY A 331 3.75 22.40 -8.64
C GLY A 331 4.71 22.03 -9.79
N PRO A 332 5.79 22.80 -10.01
CA PRO A 332 6.82 22.44 -10.98
C PRO A 332 7.40 21.07 -10.62
N ALA A 333 7.48 20.17 -11.60
CA ALA A 333 8.23 18.93 -11.43
C ALA A 333 9.70 19.33 -11.25
N GLY A 334 10.29 19.01 -10.09
CA GLY A 334 11.74 19.06 -9.97
C GLY A 334 12.35 18.10 -10.97
N ASP A 335 13.58 18.39 -11.41
CA ASP A 335 14.34 17.44 -12.22
C ASP A 335 14.36 16.05 -11.55
N ALA A 336 14.52 15.00 -12.35
CA ALA A 336 14.58 13.61 -11.91
C ALA A 336 15.79 13.35 -11.00
N ALA A 337 15.75 13.89 -9.79
CA ALA A 337 16.79 13.78 -8.79
C ALA A 337 16.71 12.40 -8.14
N VAL A 338 17.88 11.87 -7.77
CA VAL A 338 17.97 10.68 -6.96
C VAL A 338 17.38 11.01 -5.58
N PRO A 339 16.44 10.22 -5.05
CA PRO A 339 15.94 10.43 -3.69
C PRO A 339 17.10 10.29 -2.70
N GLU A 340 17.42 11.36 -1.98
CA GLU A 340 18.47 11.36 -0.96
C GLU A 340 17.92 10.91 0.39
N ALA A 341 18.81 10.37 1.23
CA ALA A 341 18.46 10.02 2.60
C ALA A 341 18.13 11.29 3.39
N ALA A 342 17.05 11.23 4.17
CA ALA A 342 16.65 12.31 5.08
C ALA A 342 17.03 11.96 6.53
N PRO A 343 17.29 12.96 7.39
CA PRO A 343 17.54 12.74 8.81
C PRO A 343 16.42 11.91 9.46
N GLY A 344 16.80 10.94 10.29
CA GLY A 344 15.87 10.04 11.00
C GLY A 344 15.37 8.85 10.18
N GLN A 345 15.91 8.61 8.98
CA GLN A 345 15.69 7.36 8.25
C GLN A 345 16.59 6.24 8.77
N VAL A 346 16.11 5.00 8.66
CA VAL A 346 16.81 3.80 9.13
C VAL A 346 17.25 2.91 7.97
N GLY A 347 18.16 1.98 8.22
CA GLY A 347 18.52 0.95 7.23
C GLY A 347 17.30 0.08 6.88
N GLY A 348 17.16 -0.32 5.61
CA GLY A 348 15.99 -1.12 5.15
C GLY A 348 15.77 -2.43 5.89
N GLN A 349 16.82 -3.01 6.50
CA GLN A 349 16.70 -4.23 7.30
C GLN A 349 15.99 -4.01 8.64
N VAL A 350 15.95 -2.78 9.17
CA VAL A 350 15.36 -2.49 10.49
C VAL A 350 13.86 -2.75 10.48
N ALA A 351 13.12 -2.18 9.52
CA ALA A 351 11.68 -2.40 9.39
C ALA A 351 11.35 -3.88 9.16
N LYS A 352 12.13 -4.58 8.32
CA LYS A 352 11.95 -6.01 8.06
C LYS A 352 12.15 -6.86 9.31
N ARG A 353 13.21 -6.61 10.08
CA ARG A 353 13.48 -7.32 11.35
C ARG A 353 12.36 -7.13 12.36
N LEU A 354 11.85 -5.91 12.49
CA LEU A 354 10.73 -5.62 13.41
C LEU A 354 9.43 -6.25 12.93
N LEU A 355 9.15 -6.28 11.62
CA LEU A 355 8.03 -7.01 11.06
C LEU A 355 8.12 -8.51 11.36
N THR A 356 9.28 -9.15 11.14
CA THR A 356 9.50 -10.55 11.50
C THR A 356 9.31 -10.78 13.00
N MET A 357 9.83 -9.87 13.84
CA MET A 357 9.63 -9.96 15.29
C MET A 357 8.15 -9.90 15.69
N LEU A 358 7.35 -9.01 15.11
CA LEU A 358 5.92 -8.91 15.39
C LEU A 358 5.14 -10.18 14.99
N LEU A 359 5.54 -10.79 13.88
CA LEU A 359 4.90 -11.98 13.33
C LEU A 359 5.26 -13.27 14.09
N GLU A 360 6.54 -13.41 14.47
CA GLU A 360 7.10 -14.70 14.91
C GLU A 360 7.78 -14.64 16.29
N GLY A 361 8.24 -13.44 16.71
CA GLY A 361 9.08 -13.28 17.88
C GLY A 361 8.37 -12.82 19.15
N VAL A 362 7.15 -12.27 19.04
CA VAL A 362 6.36 -11.79 20.18
C VAL A 362 4.88 -12.16 20.04
N GLU A 363 4.15 -12.11 21.16
CA GLU A 363 2.76 -12.57 21.22
C GLU A 363 1.85 -11.54 21.93
N PHE A 364 0.62 -11.39 21.44
CA PHE A 364 -0.36 -10.40 21.89
C PHE A 364 -1.70 -11.02 22.32
N SER A 365 -1.73 -12.30 22.69
CA SER A 365 -2.94 -13.03 23.09
C SER A 365 -3.52 -12.63 24.46
N SER A 366 -2.74 -11.94 25.30
CA SER A 366 -3.21 -11.39 26.57
C SER A 366 -2.55 -10.05 26.89
N ARG A 367 -3.07 -9.32 27.87
CA ARG A 367 -2.51 -8.02 28.30
C ARG A 367 -1.08 -8.16 28.82
N ALA A 368 -0.85 -9.10 29.72
CA ALA A 368 0.48 -9.35 30.27
C ALA A 368 1.50 -9.73 29.18
N ARG A 369 1.11 -10.53 28.19
CA ARG A 369 1.97 -10.86 27.03
C ARG A 369 2.22 -9.63 26.17
N ALA A 370 1.19 -8.84 25.89
CA ALA A 370 1.30 -7.63 25.07
C ALA A 370 2.18 -6.55 25.71
N VAL A 371 2.16 -6.38 27.04
CA VAL A 371 3.07 -5.49 27.76
C VAL A 371 4.52 -5.94 27.59
N ARG A 372 4.80 -7.24 27.81
CA ARG A 372 6.16 -7.80 27.59
C ARG A 372 6.61 -7.66 26.15
N ALA A 373 5.74 -8.02 25.19
CA ALA A 373 5.98 -7.87 23.77
C ALA A 373 6.30 -6.42 23.39
N THR A 374 5.56 -5.46 23.93
CA THR A 374 5.78 -4.03 23.71
C THR A 374 7.14 -3.60 24.25
N ALA A 375 7.52 -4.02 25.45
CA ALA A 375 8.84 -3.73 26.00
C ALA A 375 9.98 -4.33 25.16
N THR A 376 9.82 -5.57 24.68
CA THR A 376 10.77 -6.22 23.77
C THR A 376 10.92 -5.47 22.46
N VAL A 377 9.80 -5.07 21.84
CA VAL A 377 9.79 -4.30 20.59
C VAL A 377 10.41 -2.91 20.80
N ASP A 378 10.07 -2.22 21.89
CA ASP A 378 10.65 -0.91 22.22
C ASP A 378 12.19 -1.01 22.38
N GLY A 379 12.67 -2.03 23.09
CA GLY A 379 14.10 -2.31 23.23
C GLY A 379 14.79 -2.63 21.90
N ALA A 380 14.12 -3.39 21.03
CA ALA A 380 14.62 -3.70 19.70
C ALA A 380 14.68 -2.46 18.79
N VAL A 381 13.68 -1.57 18.84
CA VAL A 381 13.69 -0.31 18.10
C VAL A 381 14.86 0.55 18.55
N ALA A 382 15.07 0.72 19.86
CA ALA A 382 16.20 1.49 20.40
C ALA A 382 17.54 0.91 19.92
N GLY A 383 17.78 -0.38 20.13
CA GLY A 383 19.05 -1.01 19.75
C GLY A 383 19.32 -1.00 18.24
N LEU A 384 18.30 -1.16 17.40
CA LEU A 384 18.46 -1.13 15.94
C LEU A 384 18.65 0.29 15.39
N CYS A 385 18.07 1.31 16.02
CA CYS A 385 18.22 2.71 15.60
C CYS A 385 19.56 3.29 16.07
N ASP A 386 19.99 2.98 17.30
CA ASP A 386 21.26 3.48 17.86
C ASP A 386 22.48 2.84 17.19
N GLY A 387 22.39 1.58 16.76
CA GLY A 387 23.44 0.91 15.99
C GLY A 387 23.50 1.29 14.50
N SER A 388 22.63 2.18 14.04
CA SER A 388 22.55 2.63 12.64
C SER A 388 23.00 4.09 12.43
N ALA A 389 23.46 4.77 13.49
CA ALA A 389 23.90 6.16 13.48
C ALA A 389 25.38 6.33 13.10
#